data_AF-A0A4Q9Z8Z4-F1
#
_entry.id   AF-A0A4Q9Z8Z4-F1
#
_cell.length_a   1.000
_cell.length_b   1.000
_cell.length_c   1.000
_cell.angle_alpha   90.00
_cell.angle_beta   90.00
_cell.angle_gamma   90.00
#
_symmetry.space_group_name_H-M   'P 1'
#
loop_
_entity.id
_entity.type
_entity.pdbx_description
1 polymer ?
#
loop_
_entity_poly.entity_id
_entity_poly.type
_entity_poly.pdbx_seq_one_letter_code
_entity_poly.pdbx_strand_id
1 'polypeptide(L)'
;MKKSLLIVAVVLTTIPFIRCSSSDDSSTNNGAINHEQIYGWWYPNANTSIVHYKAYYFGADGVYKQDQTNFNLGMGTGTWQWIGDSIIKMTPDLNGGIAGGAVTGRVFKLSQDSLVFASQGLRLAKNTN
;
A
#
# COMPACT_ATOMS: atom_id res chain seq x y z
N MET A 1 67.39 -3.86 -38.53
CA MET A 1 66.69 -5.07 -38.05
C MET A 1 65.22 -4.74 -37.88
N LYS A 2 64.35 -5.56 -38.47
CA LYS A 2 62.89 -5.44 -38.44
C LYS A 2 62.33 -5.79 -37.06
N LYS A 3 61.07 -5.38 -36.86
CA LYS A 3 60.02 -5.87 -35.93
C LYS A 3 59.73 -4.90 -34.79
N SER A 4 58.49 -4.63 -34.38
CA SER A 4 57.16 -4.74 -34.98
C SER A 4 56.25 -3.90 -34.07
N LEU A 5 55.35 -3.14 -34.67
CA LEU A 5 54.24 -2.44 -34.01
C LEU A 5 53.26 -3.48 -33.45
N LEU A 6 52.78 -3.30 -32.22
CA LEU A 6 51.54 -3.95 -31.76
C LEU A 6 50.67 -2.91 -31.05
N ILE A 7 49.70 -2.37 -31.78
CA ILE A 7 48.65 -1.50 -31.25
C ILE A 7 47.55 -2.44 -30.75
N VAL A 8 47.33 -2.45 -29.43
CA VAL A 8 46.23 -3.18 -28.79
C VAL A 8 44.96 -2.36 -28.96
N ALA A 9 44.11 -2.74 -29.90
CA ALA A 9 42.78 -2.17 -30.07
C ALA A 9 41.81 -2.87 -29.08
N VAL A 10 41.46 -2.19 -28.00
CA VAL A 10 40.39 -2.59 -27.09
C VAL A 10 39.06 -2.17 -27.72
N VAL A 11 38.35 -3.12 -28.33
CA VAL A 11 36.98 -2.93 -28.80
C VAL A 11 36.05 -3.13 -27.60
N LEU A 12 35.55 -2.02 -27.05
CA LEU A 12 34.54 -2.05 -25.98
C LEU A 12 33.15 -2.07 -26.63
N THR A 13 32.55 -3.25 -26.72
CA THR A 13 31.18 -3.46 -27.19
C THR A 13 30.19 -3.00 -26.12
N THR A 14 29.41 -1.97 -26.44
CA THR A 14 28.26 -1.55 -25.62
C THR A 14 27.10 -2.52 -25.84
N ILE A 15 26.68 -3.20 -24.77
CA ILE A 15 25.47 -4.04 -24.76
C ILE A 15 24.27 -3.13 -24.48
N PRO A 16 23.31 -2.96 -25.40
CA PRO A 16 22.03 -2.37 -25.05
C PRO A 16 21.22 -3.41 -24.25
N PHE A 17 21.08 -3.19 -22.94
CA PHE A 17 20.08 -3.90 -22.16
C PHE A 17 18.68 -3.39 -22.55
N ILE A 18 18.13 -3.98 -23.60
CA ILE A 18 16.68 -4.05 -23.79
C ILE A 18 16.18 -5.05 -22.74
N ARG A 19 15.75 -4.54 -21.58
CA ARG A 19 14.82 -5.26 -20.72
C ARG A 19 13.43 -4.70 -20.93
N CYS A 20 12.83 -5.18 -22.03
CA CYS A 20 11.39 -5.34 -22.10
C CYS A 20 11.05 -6.45 -21.09
N SER A 21 10.51 -6.08 -19.93
CA SER A 21 9.71 -7.00 -19.14
C SER A 21 8.31 -6.43 -19.16
N SER A 22 7.60 -6.75 -20.25
CA SER A 22 6.16 -6.90 -20.26
C SER A 22 5.78 -7.62 -18.97
N SER A 23 5.26 -6.87 -18.02
CA SER A 23 4.39 -7.43 -17.02
C SER A 23 3.02 -7.05 -17.52
N ASP A 24 2.34 -8.03 -18.10
CA ASP A 24 0.91 -8.02 -18.28
C ASP A 24 0.28 -7.84 -16.90
N ASP A 25 0.19 -6.59 -16.45
CA ASP A 25 -0.79 -6.22 -15.44
C ASP A 25 -2.13 -6.39 -16.13
N SER A 26 -2.66 -7.62 -16.06
CA SER A 26 -4.06 -7.88 -16.31
C SER A 26 -4.85 -7.00 -15.34
N SER A 27 -5.11 -5.76 -15.78
CA SER A 27 -5.94 -4.81 -15.10
C SER A 27 -7.35 -5.39 -15.17
N THR A 28 -7.68 -6.25 -14.21
CA THR A 28 -9.06 -6.39 -13.79
C THR A 28 -9.50 -4.99 -13.39
N ASN A 29 -10.13 -4.30 -14.34
CA ASN A 29 -10.75 -3.00 -14.19
C ASN A 29 -11.79 -3.07 -13.06
N ASN A 30 -11.37 -2.95 -11.82
CA ASN A 30 -12.14 -2.19 -10.86
C ASN A 30 -11.92 -0.74 -11.27
N GLY A 31 -13.00 -0.02 -11.59
CA GLY A 31 -12.92 1.38 -12.00
C GLY A 31 -11.95 2.16 -11.11
N ALA A 32 -11.20 3.08 -11.72
CA ALA A 32 -10.11 3.83 -11.06
C ALA A 32 -10.50 4.22 -9.62
N ILE A 33 -9.72 3.74 -8.65
CA ILE A 33 -9.94 4.02 -7.24
C ILE A 33 -9.80 5.53 -7.05
N ASN A 34 -10.89 6.19 -6.63
CA ASN A 34 -10.81 7.62 -6.32
C ASN A 34 -10.12 7.81 -4.97
N HIS A 35 -8.84 8.15 -5.00
CA HIS A 35 -7.99 8.37 -3.82
C HIS A 35 -8.53 9.46 -2.88
N GLU A 36 -9.34 10.39 -3.39
CA GLU A 36 -9.92 11.47 -2.59
C GLU A 36 -10.96 10.97 -1.59
N GLN A 37 -11.46 9.73 -1.72
CA GLN A 37 -12.54 9.22 -0.88
C GLN A 37 -12.07 8.57 0.43
N ILE A 38 -10.77 8.28 0.57
CA ILE A 38 -10.23 7.60 1.75
C ILE A 38 -9.83 8.61 2.84
N TYR A 39 -10.82 9.05 3.60
CA TYR A 39 -10.57 9.84 4.80
C TYR A 39 -11.64 9.63 5.88
N GLY A 40 -11.29 9.90 7.13
CA GLY A 40 -12.15 9.77 8.30
C GLY A 40 -12.06 8.39 8.97
N TRP A 41 -13.06 8.10 9.79
CA TRP A 41 -13.19 6.83 10.50
C TRP A 41 -13.92 5.77 9.68
N TRP A 42 -13.36 4.57 9.71
CA TRP A 42 -13.81 3.39 8.99
C TRP A 42 -13.97 2.24 9.97
N TYR A 43 -15.12 1.58 9.93
CA TYR A 43 -15.54 0.58 10.92
C TYR A 43 -15.71 -0.79 10.24
N PRO A 44 -15.30 -1.89 10.87
CA PRO A 44 -15.57 -3.23 10.36
C PRO A 44 -17.06 -3.43 10.12
N ASN A 45 -17.42 -3.95 8.94
CA ASN A 45 -18.78 -4.35 8.66
C ASN A 45 -19.03 -5.83 9.04
N ALA A 46 -20.29 -6.24 9.09
CA ALA A 46 -20.68 -7.60 9.48
C ALA A 46 -20.16 -8.72 8.55
N ASN A 47 -19.78 -8.40 7.32
CA ASN A 47 -19.26 -9.35 6.32
C ASN A 47 -17.74 -9.50 6.40
N THR A 48 -17.12 -8.98 7.46
CA THR A 48 -15.69 -9.11 7.68
C THR A 48 -15.39 -10.46 8.32
N SER A 49 -14.54 -11.25 7.68
CA SER A 49 -14.28 -12.65 8.04
C SER A 49 -13.08 -12.87 8.97
N ILE A 50 -12.49 -11.80 9.52
CA ILE A 50 -11.35 -11.85 10.45
C ILE A 50 -11.70 -11.03 11.70
N VAL A 51 -11.07 -11.33 12.84
CA VAL A 51 -11.19 -10.51 14.06
C VAL A 51 -10.44 -9.19 13.83
N HIS A 52 -11.12 -8.05 13.98
CA HIS A 52 -10.55 -6.73 13.71
C HIS A 52 -10.60 -5.78 14.90
N TYR A 53 -9.79 -4.73 14.80
CA TYR A 53 -9.85 -3.54 15.64
C TYR A 53 -11.20 -2.84 15.47
N LYS A 54 -11.60 -2.07 16.48
CA LYS A 54 -12.92 -1.43 16.52
C LYS A 54 -13.13 -0.43 15.38
N ALA A 55 -12.07 0.29 15.00
CA ALA A 55 -12.08 1.25 13.91
C ALA A 55 -10.68 1.57 13.40
N TYR A 56 -10.65 2.15 12.20
CA TYR A 56 -9.45 2.61 11.51
C TYR A 56 -9.67 4.05 11.05
N TYR A 57 -8.74 4.95 11.34
CA TYR A 57 -8.80 6.34 10.90
C TYR A 57 -7.74 6.59 9.83
N PHE A 58 -8.15 7.20 8.72
CA PHE A 58 -7.26 7.71 7.68
C PHE A 58 -7.47 9.21 7.58
N GLY A 59 -6.53 10.01 8.04
CA GLY A 59 -6.57 11.47 7.91
C GLY A 59 -6.10 11.91 6.53
N ALA A 60 -6.71 12.95 5.96
CA ALA A 60 -6.26 13.53 4.68
C ALA A 60 -4.85 14.13 4.75
N ASP A 61 -4.36 14.37 5.97
CA ASP A 61 -3.01 14.78 6.34
C ASP A 61 -2.00 13.61 6.41
N GLY A 62 -2.42 12.39 6.08
CA GLY A 62 -1.59 11.19 6.17
C GLY A 62 -1.52 10.59 7.57
N VAL A 63 -2.29 11.09 8.55
CA VAL A 63 -2.35 10.48 9.90
C VAL A 63 -3.16 9.19 9.86
N TYR A 64 -2.63 8.13 10.45
CA TYR A 64 -3.33 6.85 10.62
C TYR A 64 -3.54 6.56 12.10
N LYS A 65 -4.75 6.10 12.45
CA LYS A 65 -5.03 5.59 13.81
C LYS A 65 -5.76 4.26 13.75
N GLN A 66 -5.53 3.44 14.77
CA GLN A 66 -6.15 2.13 14.94
C GLN A 66 -6.75 2.05 16.35
N ASP A 67 -8.06 1.86 16.45
CA ASP A 67 -8.76 1.72 17.73
C ASP A 67 -8.73 0.25 18.19
N GLN A 68 -7.83 -0.05 19.12
CA GLN A 68 -7.58 -1.39 19.65
C GLN A 68 -8.24 -1.58 21.03
N THR A 69 -9.20 -0.74 21.39
CA THR A 69 -9.85 -0.79 22.72
C THR A 69 -10.62 -2.08 22.96
N ASN A 70 -11.08 -2.76 21.91
CA ASN A 70 -11.66 -4.10 22.03
C ASN A 70 -10.68 -5.18 22.52
N PHE A 71 -9.39 -4.87 22.55
CA PHE A 71 -8.33 -5.71 23.12
C PHE A 71 -7.69 -5.10 24.38
N ASN A 72 -8.25 -4.02 24.93
CA ASN A 72 -7.66 -3.26 26.04
C ASN A 72 -6.26 -2.67 25.76
N LEU A 73 -5.94 -2.39 24.49
CA LEU A 73 -4.63 -1.85 24.07
C LEU A 73 -4.64 -0.33 23.79
N GLY A 74 -5.82 0.30 23.78
CA GLY A 74 -5.97 1.74 23.53
C GLY A 74 -5.88 2.11 22.04
N MET A 75 -5.23 3.23 21.74
CA MET A 75 -5.10 3.79 20.39
C MET A 75 -3.70 3.57 19.83
N GLY A 76 -3.62 2.98 18.65
CA GLY A 76 -2.41 3.00 17.83
C GLY A 76 -2.38 4.23 16.90
N THR A 77 -1.21 4.84 16.70
CA THR A 77 -0.96 5.97 15.81
C THR A 77 0.21 5.70 14.85
N GLY A 78 0.10 6.29 13.67
CA GLY A 78 1.11 6.19 12.63
C GLY A 78 0.79 7.12 11.47
N THR A 79 1.41 6.81 10.34
CA THR A 79 1.18 7.47 9.06
C THR A 79 0.65 6.50 8.01
N TRP A 80 -0.05 7.02 7.01
CA TRP A 80 -0.43 6.27 5.82
C TRP A 80 -0.21 7.06 4.54
N GLN A 81 -0.02 6.36 3.43
CA GLN A 81 0.09 6.95 2.10
C GLN A 81 -0.27 5.94 1.01
N TRP A 82 -0.72 6.45 -0.13
CA TRP A 82 -0.79 5.67 -1.38
C TRP A 82 0.63 5.46 -1.92
N ILE A 83 0.97 4.23 -2.30
CA ILE A 83 2.24 3.87 -2.94
C ILE A 83 2.04 3.26 -4.34
N GLY A 84 0.86 3.49 -4.92
CA GLY A 84 0.41 3.02 -6.22
C GLY A 84 -1.10 3.17 -6.33
N ASP A 85 -1.67 2.86 -7.50
CA ASP A 85 -3.09 3.14 -7.81
C ASP A 85 -4.08 2.44 -6.88
N SER A 86 -3.68 1.31 -6.29
CA SER A 86 -4.52 0.49 -5.41
C SER A 86 -3.81 0.03 -4.15
N ILE A 87 -2.71 0.67 -3.75
CA ILE A 87 -1.87 0.19 -2.65
C ILE A 87 -1.69 1.26 -1.59
N ILE A 88 -2.07 0.95 -0.36
CA ILE A 88 -1.84 1.80 0.82
C ILE A 88 -0.73 1.18 1.66
N LYS A 89 0.21 2.01 2.11
CA LYS A 89 1.18 1.68 3.13
C LYS A 89 0.82 2.39 4.43
N MET A 90 0.76 1.65 5.54
CA MET A 90 0.60 2.16 6.90
C MET A 90 1.88 1.91 7.68
N THR A 91 2.41 2.93 8.34
CA THR A 91 3.68 2.89 9.08
C THR A 91 3.44 3.40 10.51
N PRO A 92 3.71 2.60 11.55
CA PRO A 92 3.58 3.06 12.93
C PRO A 92 4.52 4.20 13.28
N ASP A 93 4.08 5.08 14.18
CA ASP A 93 4.99 6.04 14.82
C ASP A 93 6.00 5.29 15.71
N LEU A 94 7.09 5.96 16.06
CA LEU A 94 7.99 5.46 17.09
C LEU A 94 7.21 5.34 18.41
N ASN A 95 7.01 4.10 18.88
CA ASN A 95 6.13 3.76 20.01
C ASN A 95 4.63 4.00 19.76
N GLY A 96 4.21 4.18 18.50
CA GLY A 96 2.82 4.45 18.12
C GLY A 96 1.84 3.31 18.40
N GLY A 97 2.25 2.20 18.99
CA GLY A 97 1.34 1.19 19.51
C GLY A 97 0.46 0.47 18.48
N ILE A 98 0.65 0.66 17.18
CA ILE A 98 -0.10 -0.07 16.13
C ILE A 98 0.30 -1.56 16.17
N ALA A 99 -0.67 -2.40 16.49
CA ALA A 99 -0.47 -3.83 16.55
C ALA A 99 -0.39 -4.43 15.14
N GLY A 100 0.61 -5.30 14.93
CA GLY A 100 0.97 -5.87 13.63
C GLY A 100 2.07 -5.09 12.88
N GLY A 101 2.46 -3.91 13.35
CA GLY A 101 3.56 -3.14 12.77
C GLY A 101 3.21 -2.49 11.43
N ALA A 102 4.24 -2.24 10.61
CA ALA A 102 4.07 -1.66 9.28
C ALA A 102 3.41 -2.67 8.33
N VAL A 103 2.42 -2.20 7.57
CA VAL A 103 1.61 -3.06 6.70
C VAL A 103 1.27 -2.38 5.39
N THR A 104 1.24 -3.17 4.32
CA THR A 104 0.78 -2.75 3.00
C THR A 104 -0.52 -3.48 2.67
N GLY A 105 -1.55 -2.73 2.26
CA GLY A 105 -2.86 -3.26 1.89
C GLY A 105 -3.21 -2.91 0.45
N ARG A 106 -3.63 -3.90 -0.34
CA ARG A 106 -4.22 -3.65 -1.67
C ARG A 106 -5.70 -3.34 -1.52
N VAL A 107 -6.11 -2.15 -1.92
CA VAL A 107 -7.51 -1.73 -1.97
C VAL A 107 -8.16 -2.36 -3.19
N PHE A 108 -9.19 -3.16 -2.96
CA PHE A 108 -10.04 -3.73 -3.99
C PHE A 108 -11.14 -2.75 -4.40
N LYS A 109 -11.80 -2.12 -3.43
CA LYS A 109 -12.89 -1.18 -3.64
C LYS A 109 -12.75 0.01 -2.71
N LEU A 110 -12.95 1.21 -3.24
CA LEU A 110 -13.12 2.44 -2.49
C LEU A 110 -14.32 3.20 -3.05
N SER A 111 -15.17 3.67 -2.16
CA SER A 111 -16.34 4.50 -2.42
C SER A 111 -16.59 5.34 -1.17
N GLN A 112 -17.54 6.28 -1.24
CA GLN A 112 -17.89 7.12 -0.09
C GLN A 112 -18.24 6.30 1.17
N ASP A 113 -18.85 5.13 1.00
CA ASP A 113 -19.38 4.33 2.12
C ASP A 113 -18.63 3.01 2.33
N SER A 114 -17.74 2.60 1.42
CA SER A 114 -17.10 1.28 1.47
C SER A 114 -15.63 1.34 1.09
N LEU A 115 -14.80 0.75 1.96
CA LEU A 115 -13.38 0.51 1.78
C LEU A 115 -13.12 -0.99 1.97
N VAL A 116 -12.62 -1.67 0.92
CA VAL A 116 -12.38 -3.12 0.94
C VAL A 116 -10.94 -3.40 0.57
N PHE A 117 -10.23 -4.13 1.42
CA PHE A 117 -8.88 -4.62 1.14
C PHE A 117 -8.92 -6.05 0.59
N ALA A 118 -8.25 -6.28 -0.53
CA ALA A 118 -8.21 -7.58 -1.22
C ALA A 118 -7.51 -8.67 -0.40
N SER A 119 -6.41 -8.32 0.27
CA SER A 119 -5.50 -9.29 0.89
C SER A 119 -5.95 -9.80 2.26
N GLN A 120 -7.01 -9.25 2.85
CA GLN A 120 -7.35 -9.52 4.26
C GLN A 120 -8.83 -9.77 4.51
N GLY A 121 -9.69 -9.79 3.47
CA GLY A 121 -11.14 -9.85 3.69
C GLY A 121 -11.69 -8.70 4.54
N LEU A 122 -10.87 -7.66 4.79
CA LEU A 122 -11.20 -6.50 5.61
C LEU A 122 -12.13 -5.60 4.81
N ARG A 123 -13.37 -5.50 5.29
CA ARG A 123 -14.43 -4.72 4.67
C ARG A 123 -14.89 -3.67 5.69
N LEU A 124 -14.60 -2.43 5.37
CA LEU A 124 -14.90 -1.29 6.22
C LEU A 124 -16.04 -0.46 5.63
N ALA A 125 -16.85 0.10 6.52
CA ALA A 125 -17.88 1.07 6.21
C ALA A 125 -17.56 2.41 6.88
N LYS A 126 -17.90 3.52 6.21
CA LYS A 126 -17.82 4.84 6.82
C LYS A 126 -19.02 5.03 7.73
N ASN A 127 -18.83 5.60 8.92
CA ASN A 127 -19.97 6.00 9.75
C ASN A 127 -20.60 7.25 9.13
N THR A 128 -21.88 7.17 8.77
CA THR A 128 -22.65 8.27 8.17
C THR A 128 -23.50 9.05 9.19
N ASN A 129 -23.34 8.76 10.49
CA ASN A 129 -24.04 9.47 11.58
C ASN A 129 -23.32 10.75 12.01
#